data_AF-X0SNR8-F1
#
_entry.id   AF-X0SNR8-F1
#
_cell.length_a   1.000
_cell.length_b   1.000
_cell.length_c   1.000
_cell.angle_alpha   90.00
_cell.angle_beta   90.00
_cell.angle_gamma   90.00
#
_symmetry.space_group_name_H-M   'P 1'
#
loop_
_entity.id
_entity.type
_entity.pdbx_description
1 polymer ?
#
loop_
_entity_poly.entity_id
_entity_poly.type
_entity_poly.pdbx_seq_one_letter_code
_entity_poly.pdbx_strand_id
1 'polypeptide(L)' 'RDAIWAGGDVVTGAATVISAMGAARNAAKDIDEYLSRKGR' A
#
# COMPACT_ATOMS: atom_id res chain seq x y z
N ARG A 1 -2.21 -8.48 14.91
CA ARG A 1 -1.15 -7.55 14.45
C ARG A 1 -1.55 -7.19 13.03
N ASP A 2 -2.59 -6.38 12.88
CA ASP A 2 -3.33 -6.30 11.62
C ASP A 2 -3.59 -4.82 11.32
N ALA A 3 -3.46 -4.42 10.05
CA ALA A 3 -3.36 -3.04 9.54
C ALA A 3 -1.93 -2.46 9.46
N ILE A 4 -0.96 -3.20 8.88
CA ILE A 4 0.36 -2.65 8.53
C ILE A 4 0.57 -2.81 7.03
N TRP A 5 0.92 -1.70 6.37
CA TRP A 5 1.19 -1.67 4.94
C TRP A 5 2.55 -1.04 4.66
N ALA A 6 3.17 -1.47 3.57
CA ALA A 6 4.38 -0.89 3.02
C ALA A 6 4.24 -0.79 1.50
N GLY A 7 4.91 0.19 0.89
CA GLY A 7 4.94 0.39 -0.55
C GLY A 7 6.21 1.11 -0.98
N GLY A 8 6.54 1.05 -2.26
CA GLY A 8 7.79 1.61 -2.82
C GLY A 8 8.99 0.67 -2.69
N ASP A 9 10.19 1.23 -2.80
CA ASP A 9 11.46 0.48 -2.86
C ASP A 9 11.69 -0.47 -1.68
N VAL A 10 11.13 -0.15 -0.52
CA VAL A 10 11.17 -1.02 0.67
C VAL A 10 10.49 -2.39 0.44
N VAL A 11 9.60 -2.47 -0.54
CA VAL A 11 8.86 -3.71 -0.90
C VAL A 11 9.25 -4.21 -2.29
N THR A 12 9.55 -3.31 -3.23
CA THR A 12 9.83 -3.65 -4.64
C THR A 12 11.33 -3.74 -4.99
N GLY A 13 12.23 -3.31 -4.11
CA GLY A 13 13.67 -3.25 -4.39
C GLY A 13 14.03 -2.05 -5.28
N ALA A 14 15.05 -2.20 -6.14
CA ALA A 14 15.51 -1.18 -7.08
C ALA A 14 14.51 -0.95 -8.22
N ALA A 15 13.32 -0.50 -7.87
CA ALA A 15 12.22 -0.27 -8.78
C ALA A 15 12.29 1.14 -9.36
N THR A 16 11.76 1.30 -10.57
CA THR A 16 11.58 2.64 -11.14
C THR A 16 10.52 3.41 -10.34
N VAL A 17 10.58 4.74 -10.36
CA VAL A 17 9.64 5.61 -9.63
C VAL A 17 8.19 5.24 -9.92
N ILE A 18 7.84 4.97 -11.18
CA ILE A 18 6.46 4.59 -11.56
C ILE A 18 6.03 3.26 -10.92
N SER A 19 6.95 2.31 -10.78
CA SER A 19 6.69 1.00 -10.17
C SER A 19 6.52 1.14 -8.66
N ALA A 20 7.37 1.92 -8.01
CA ALA A 20 7.28 2.24 -6.59
C ALA A 20 5.95 2.95 -6.26
N MET A 21 5.54 3.92 -7.09
CA MET A 21 4.26 4.62 -6.96
C MET A 21 3.06 3.68 -7.19
N GLY A 22 3.18 2.71 -8.09
CA GLY A 22 2.17 1.65 -8.29
C GLY A 22 1.96 0.79 -7.05
N ALA A 23 3.05 0.37 -6.39
CA ALA A 23 2.98 -0.36 -5.13
C ALA A 23 2.34 0.47 -4.02
N ALA A 24 2.68 1.77 -3.91
CA ALA A 24 2.06 2.67 -2.95
C ALA A 24 0.55 2.87 -3.18
N ARG A 25 0.11 2.95 -4.45
CA ARG A 25 -1.31 3.04 -4.79
C ARG A 25 -2.11 1.83 -4.31
N ASN A 26 -1.57 0.63 -4.47
CA ASN A 26 -2.22 -0.60 -4.02
C ASN A 26 -2.33 -0.65 -2.50
N ALA A 27 -1.25 -0.28 -1.79
CA ALA A 27 -1.27 -0.17 -0.33
C ALA A 27 -2.33 0.84 0.15
N ALA A 28 -2.42 2.02 -0.49
CA ALA A 28 -3.42 3.03 -0.14
C ALA A 28 -4.86 2.54 -0.35
N LYS A 29 -5.12 1.80 -1.43
CA LYS A 29 -6.45 1.22 -1.70
C LYS A 29 -6.83 0.19 -0.64
N ASP A 30 -5.90 -0.68 -0.25
CA ASP A 30 -6.16 -1.69 0.77
C ASP A 30 -6.37 -1.07 2.17
N ILE A 31 -5.64 0.02 2.49
CA ILE A 31 -5.89 0.84 3.69
C ILE A 31 -7.32 1.39 3.67
N ASP A 32 -7.72 2.01 2.55
CA ASP A 32 -9.04 2.62 2.40
C ASP A 32 -10.16 1.58 2.54
N GLU A 33 -10.02 0.42 1.91
CA GLU A 33 -10.98 -0.69 2.03
C GLU A 33 -11.05 -1.24 3.46
N TYR A 34 -9.89 -1.42 4.11
CA TYR A 34 -9.83 -1.88 5.50
C TYR A 34 -10.53 -0.90 6.45
N LEU A 35 -10.26 0.39 6.32
CA LEU A 35 -10.88 1.44 7.16
C LEU A 35 -12.38 1.57 6.87
N SER A 36 -12.77 1.53 5.60
CA SER A 36 -14.18 1.60 5.17
C SER A 36 -15.00 0.42 5.69
N ARG A 37 -14.40 -0.77 5.79
CA ARG A 37 -15.06 -1.96 6.37
C ARG A 37 -15.15 -1.91 7.89
N LYS A 38 -14.19 -1.26 8.57
CA LYS A 38 -14.16 -1.14 10.04
C LYS A 38 -15.07 -0.02 10.57
N GLY A 39 -15.38 0.99 9.75
CA GLY A 39 -16.25 2.12 10.09
C GLY A 39 -17.74 1.88 9.91
N ARG A 40 -18.18 0.65 9.62
CA ARG A 40 -19.58 0.27 9.41
C ARG A 40 -20.09 -0.67 10.49
#